data_AF-A0A377ZQ69-F1
#
_entry.id   AF-A0A377ZQ69-F1
#
_cell.length_a   1.000
_cell.length_b   1.000
_cell.length_c   1.000
_cell.angle_alpha   90.00
_cell.angle_beta   90.00
_cell.angle_gamma   90.00
#
_symmetry.space_group_name_H-M   'P 1'
#
loop_
_entity.id
_entity.type
_entity.pdbx_description
1 polymer ?
#
loop_
_entity_poly.entity_id
_entity_poly.type
_entity_poly.pdbx_seq_one_letter_code
_entity_poly.pdbx_strand_id
1 'polypeptide(L)'
;MKLKRIAVLTLLVSGMAVATENITIANVTFKPLAEITNSDALNAATGGAFKGVLPSYENDGNENTTTRAGLKVRKSSVIVALQHNLGIDVANQLIDATKFVTAVNKILPADKRLKESELINLDNVVISMSSGSQDILTDLVPDSKQLPVVDLQVRFALTAKSGTTIGEQNINQLVLEGMTKVKLTDYRRVNQSTIMTTKTPVRITVKGNKPEHVTEDALVNLLGDYFDITAPSFATTLFPIWNIDPVSNQPVFIDETTGEPVKHSLKNYQIDALSGMYTGSDGRGYGDFGKARIERAVQKLRFSPSPDHKIRTIGNSYMMNYDVTITFIQHWSWNSAPYTERAADFTLENVPIIISFKK
;
A
#
# COMPACT_ATOMS: atom_id res chain seq x y z
N MET A 1 28.14 -66.88 0.83
CA MET A 1 27.93 -66.29 2.19
C MET A 1 28.58 -64.92 2.21
N LYS A 2 27.99 -63.83 2.73
CA LYS A 2 26.64 -63.60 3.31
C LYS A 2 26.02 -62.34 2.65
N LEU A 3 24.68 -62.27 2.53
CA LEU A 3 23.96 -61.03 2.20
C LEU A 3 23.35 -60.39 3.45
N LYS A 4 23.34 -59.06 3.46
CA LYS A 4 22.33 -58.11 4.03
C LYS A 4 22.39 -56.86 3.12
N ARG A 5 21.36 -56.30 2.45
CA ARG A 5 19.87 -56.22 2.62
C ARG A 5 19.48 -55.58 3.96
N ILE A 6 18.60 -54.56 4.08
CA ILE A 6 17.72 -53.71 3.20
C ILE A 6 17.60 -52.34 3.93
N ALA A 7 17.26 -51.16 3.38
CA ALA A 7 16.68 -50.67 2.11
C ALA A 7 17.66 -49.66 1.42
N VAL A 8 17.42 -48.88 0.33
CA VAL A 8 16.28 -48.48 -0.54
C VAL A 8 15.34 -47.34 -0.08
N LEU A 9 15.52 -46.14 -0.67
CA LEU A 9 14.43 -45.28 -1.18
C LEU A 9 14.86 -44.69 -2.53
N THR A 10 14.03 -44.81 -3.57
CA THR A 10 14.38 -44.48 -4.96
C THR A 10 13.25 -43.71 -5.64
N LEU A 11 13.55 -42.49 -6.11
CA LEU A 11 12.78 -41.69 -7.08
C LEU A 11 13.77 -40.62 -7.60
N LEU A 12 14.39 -40.73 -8.77
CA LEU A 12 13.97 -41.27 -10.07
C LEU A 12 12.95 -40.36 -10.78
N VAL A 13 13.45 -39.20 -11.22
CA VAL A 13 13.04 -38.61 -12.51
C VAL A 13 14.19 -38.86 -13.47
N SER A 14 14.04 -39.85 -14.34
CA SER A 14 14.95 -40.12 -15.45
C SER A 14 14.88 -38.99 -16.47
N GLY A 15 16.01 -38.67 -17.10
CA GLY A 15 16.11 -37.48 -17.95
C GLY A 15 15.16 -37.50 -19.15
N MET A 16 14.54 -36.34 -19.40
CA MET A 16 14.10 -35.99 -20.75
C MET A 16 15.26 -35.32 -21.46
N ALA A 17 15.71 -35.89 -22.58
CA ALA A 17 16.55 -35.18 -23.53
C ALA A 17 15.69 -34.15 -24.26
N VAL A 18 15.61 -32.93 -23.70
CA VAL A 18 15.04 -31.78 -24.42
C VAL A 18 16.04 -31.40 -25.51
N ALA A 19 15.56 -31.28 -26.74
CA ALA A 19 16.41 -30.93 -27.88
C ALA A 19 17.08 -29.57 -27.63
N THR A 20 18.41 -29.51 -27.79
CA THR A 20 19.15 -28.25 -27.85
C THR A 20 18.93 -27.62 -29.22
N GLU A 21 17.72 -27.09 -29.44
CA GLU A 21 17.53 -26.02 -30.42
C GLU A 21 18.47 -24.88 -30.05
N ASN A 22 19.14 -24.29 -31.05
CA ASN A 22 20.03 -23.15 -30.79
C ASN A 22 19.18 -21.95 -30.34
N ILE A 23 19.16 -21.70 -29.03
CA ILE A 23 18.45 -20.55 -28.45
C ILE A 23 19.16 -19.29 -28.91
N THR A 24 18.58 -18.66 -29.93
CA THR A 24 19.12 -17.43 -30.53
C THR A 24 18.63 -16.26 -29.71
N ILE A 25 19.38 -15.94 -28.65
CA ILE A 25 19.05 -14.85 -27.73
C ILE A 25 19.29 -13.51 -28.45
N ALA A 26 18.24 -12.75 -28.70
CA ALA A 26 18.39 -11.33 -29.02
C ALA A 26 18.43 -10.50 -27.74
N ASN A 27 19.41 -9.61 -27.62
CA ASN A 27 19.47 -8.61 -26.55
C ASN A 27 18.96 -7.26 -27.06
N VAL A 28 18.04 -6.67 -26.32
CA VAL A 28 17.58 -5.29 -26.46
C VAL A 28 17.89 -4.56 -25.16
N THR A 29 18.44 -3.34 -25.26
CA THR A 29 18.78 -2.52 -24.09
C THR A 29 17.76 -1.43 -23.84
N PHE A 30 17.68 -0.94 -22.60
CA PHE A 30 16.97 0.30 -22.28
C PHE A 30 17.71 1.54 -22.82
N LYS A 31 17.02 2.68 -22.84
CA LYS A 31 17.60 4.02 -23.00
C LYS A 31 18.75 4.20 -21.98
N PRO A 32 19.76 5.03 -22.29
CA PRO A 32 20.71 5.50 -21.29
C PRO A 32 19.99 6.07 -20.06
N LEU A 33 20.46 5.74 -18.85
CA LEU A 33 19.80 6.12 -17.59
C LEU A 33 19.60 7.64 -17.40
N ALA A 34 20.47 8.44 -18.05
CA ALA A 34 20.36 9.90 -18.11
C ALA A 34 19.13 10.40 -18.89
N GLU A 35 18.65 9.65 -19.88
CA GLU A 35 17.49 9.98 -20.71
C GLU A 35 16.15 9.51 -20.12
N ILE A 36 16.18 8.64 -19.09
CA ILE A 36 14.97 8.13 -18.44
C ILE A 36 14.45 9.17 -17.45
N THR A 37 13.26 9.71 -17.72
CA THR A 37 12.60 10.71 -16.87
C THR A 37 11.69 10.07 -15.81
N ASN A 38 11.21 10.88 -14.86
CA ASN A 38 10.21 10.45 -13.86
C ASN A 38 8.85 10.04 -14.48
N SER A 39 8.60 10.41 -15.75
CA SER A 39 7.43 10.00 -16.55
C SER A 39 7.66 8.69 -17.33
N ASP A 40 8.91 8.36 -17.66
CA ASP A 40 9.27 7.08 -18.28
C ASP A 40 9.34 5.95 -17.25
N ALA A 41 9.74 6.27 -16.01
CA ALA A 41 9.99 5.32 -14.92
C ALA A 41 8.86 4.29 -14.70
N LEU A 42 9.25 3.03 -14.47
CA LEU A 42 8.31 1.94 -14.18
C LEU A 42 7.72 2.12 -12.78
N ASN A 43 6.41 1.94 -12.62
CA ASN A 43 5.76 2.04 -11.32
C ASN A 43 5.80 0.69 -10.60
N ALA A 44 6.43 0.62 -9.43
CA ALA A 44 6.28 -0.49 -8.50
C ALA A 44 5.30 -0.06 -7.38
N ALA A 45 4.06 -0.53 -7.49
CA ALA A 45 3.00 -0.28 -6.51
C ALA A 45 2.85 -1.49 -5.59
N THR A 46 3.34 -1.35 -4.37
CA THR A 46 3.50 -2.43 -3.39
C THR A 46 2.31 -2.47 -2.41
N GLY A 47 1.08 -2.44 -2.93
CA GLY A 47 -0.14 -2.38 -2.12
C GLY A 47 -1.10 -3.56 -2.37
N GLY A 48 -1.90 -3.91 -1.36
CA GLY A 48 -3.05 -4.82 -1.54
C GLY A 48 -2.75 -6.33 -1.61
N ALA A 49 -1.56 -6.77 -1.17
CA ALA A 49 -1.17 -8.17 -1.00
C ALA A 49 -1.20 -9.06 -2.26
N PHE A 50 -0.27 -8.79 -3.20
CA PHE A 50 0.34 -9.74 -4.15
C PHE A 50 -0.55 -10.88 -4.69
N LYS A 51 -1.78 -10.60 -5.15
CA LYS A 51 -2.83 -11.64 -5.20
C LYS A 51 -2.56 -12.72 -6.27
N GLY A 52 -2.05 -13.86 -5.77
CA GLY A 52 -1.54 -15.00 -6.52
C GLY A 52 -0.40 -15.69 -5.75
N VAL A 53 0.50 -14.88 -5.17
CA VAL A 53 1.53 -15.13 -4.14
C VAL A 53 2.49 -16.33 -4.26
N LEU A 54 3.75 -16.10 -3.86
CA LEU A 54 4.42 -16.97 -2.88
C LEU A 54 5.15 -16.09 -1.82
N PRO A 55 4.81 -16.18 -0.51
CA PRO A 55 5.38 -15.35 0.55
C PRO A 55 6.24 -16.17 1.54
N SER A 56 6.31 -15.75 2.81
CA SER A 56 6.75 -16.51 4.02
C SER A 56 8.29 -16.70 4.20
N TYR A 57 8.85 -16.97 5.40
CA TYR A 57 8.25 -17.57 6.61
C TYR A 57 8.43 -16.89 7.97
N GLU A 58 9.35 -15.95 8.20
CA GLU A 58 9.51 -15.32 9.53
C GLU A 58 8.38 -14.31 9.80
N ASN A 59 7.43 -14.70 10.67
CA ASN A 59 6.13 -14.03 10.82
C ASN A 59 5.83 -13.59 12.27
N ASP A 60 6.83 -13.05 12.98
CA ASP A 60 6.66 -12.46 14.32
C ASP A 60 6.02 -11.06 14.24
N GLY A 61 4.82 -10.99 13.64
CA GLY A 61 4.03 -9.78 13.45
C GLY A 61 3.06 -9.90 12.28
N ASN A 62 1.76 -10.05 12.56
CA ASN A 62 0.69 -10.26 11.58
C ASN A 62 0.33 -8.99 10.76
N GLU A 63 1.28 -8.50 9.97
CA GLU A 63 1.11 -7.43 8.97
C GLU A 63 1.88 -7.71 7.64
N ASN A 64 2.38 -8.94 7.49
CA ASN A 64 3.35 -9.29 6.46
C ASN A 64 2.76 -9.45 5.05
N THR A 65 2.79 -8.38 4.24
CA THR A 65 3.44 -8.33 2.90
C THR A 65 3.12 -7.05 2.10
N THR A 66 3.52 -5.86 2.57
CA THR A 66 4.55 -5.00 1.90
C THR A 66 4.71 -3.58 2.48
N THR A 67 5.94 -3.07 2.34
CA THR A 67 6.39 -1.66 2.39
C THR A 67 5.56 -0.69 3.23
N ARG A 68 5.90 -0.59 4.51
CA ARG A 68 5.71 0.65 5.29
C ARG A 68 6.74 1.66 4.79
N ALA A 69 6.36 2.90 4.47
CA ALA A 69 7.35 3.92 4.10
C ALA A 69 8.13 4.41 5.34
N GLY A 70 9.41 4.74 5.16
CA GLY A 70 10.36 4.82 6.27
C GLY A 70 11.11 3.52 6.51
N LEU A 71 10.69 2.41 5.89
CA LEU A 71 11.36 1.13 5.99
C LEU A 71 11.95 0.66 4.66
N LYS A 72 12.97 -0.17 4.85
CA LYS A 72 13.59 -1.11 3.94
C LYS A 72 12.60 -1.74 2.96
N VAL A 73 12.84 -1.54 1.67
CA VAL A 73 12.06 -2.14 0.57
C VAL A 73 12.86 -3.29 -0.04
N ARG A 74 12.48 -4.55 0.22
CA ARG A 74 13.19 -5.73 -0.33
C ARG A 74 13.07 -5.81 -1.86
N LYS A 75 14.13 -6.25 -2.52
CA LYS A 75 14.18 -6.45 -3.99
C LYS A 75 13.05 -7.36 -4.50
N SER A 76 12.83 -8.49 -3.84
CA SER A 76 11.72 -9.41 -4.17
C SER A 76 10.34 -8.74 -4.19
N SER A 77 10.08 -7.80 -3.28
CA SER A 77 8.81 -7.07 -3.22
C SER A 77 8.60 -6.13 -4.41
N VAL A 78 9.69 -5.56 -4.95
CA VAL A 78 9.66 -4.71 -6.14
C VAL A 78 9.47 -5.55 -7.40
N ILE A 79 10.06 -6.74 -7.49
CA ILE A 79 9.84 -7.67 -8.61
C ILE A 79 8.36 -8.03 -8.75
N VAL A 80 7.70 -8.46 -7.68
CA VAL A 80 6.28 -8.87 -7.74
C VAL A 80 5.34 -7.67 -7.97
N ALA A 81 5.67 -6.49 -7.43
CA ALA A 81 4.94 -5.26 -7.74
C ALA A 81 5.09 -4.83 -9.22
N LEU A 82 6.27 -5.06 -9.82
CA LEU A 82 6.49 -4.84 -11.26
C LEU A 82 5.72 -5.87 -12.11
N GLN A 83 5.72 -7.16 -11.76
CA GLN A 83 4.92 -8.18 -12.49
C GLN A 83 3.45 -7.74 -12.61
N HIS A 84 2.79 -7.48 -11.47
CA HIS A 84 1.41 -7.00 -11.44
C HIS A 84 1.18 -5.73 -12.27
N ASN A 85 2.06 -4.73 -12.13
CA ASN A 85 1.93 -3.45 -12.82
C ASN A 85 2.31 -3.49 -14.30
N LEU A 86 2.99 -4.54 -14.75
CA LEU A 86 3.30 -4.80 -16.15
C LEU A 86 2.30 -5.76 -16.82
N GLY A 87 1.37 -6.36 -16.09
CA GLY A 87 0.41 -7.30 -16.66
C GLY A 87 0.93 -8.72 -16.76
N ILE A 88 1.82 -9.11 -15.84
CA ILE A 88 2.37 -10.45 -15.71
C ILE A 88 1.80 -11.07 -14.42
N ASP A 89 1.39 -12.33 -14.49
CA ASP A 89 0.85 -13.06 -13.35
C ASP A 89 1.95 -13.75 -12.49
N VAL A 90 1.52 -14.50 -11.48
CA VAL A 90 2.43 -15.19 -10.55
C VAL A 90 3.04 -16.50 -11.09
N ALA A 91 2.53 -17.01 -12.22
CA ALA A 91 3.17 -18.06 -13.00
C ALA A 91 4.20 -17.49 -14.00
N ASN A 92 4.38 -16.17 -14.03
CA ASN A 92 5.15 -15.39 -15.01
C ASN A 92 4.50 -15.33 -16.41
N GLN A 93 3.20 -15.65 -16.54
CA GLN A 93 2.48 -15.55 -17.81
C GLN A 93 2.05 -14.11 -18.08
N LEU A 94 2.13 -13.69 -19.34
CA LEU A 94 1.67 -12.36 -19.77
C LEU A 94 0.16 -12.36 -19.94
N ILE A 95 -0.57 -11.72 -19.02
CA ILE A 95 -2.03 -11.61 -19.02
C ILE A 95 -2.54 -10.31 -19.68
N ASP A 96 -1.68 -9.30 -19.84
CA ASP A 96 -2.03 -8.02 -20.46
C ASP A 96 -0.84 -7.48 -21.28
N ALA A 97 -0.80 -7.83 -22.56
CA ALA A 97 0.28 -7.45 -23.47
C ALA A 97 0.31 -5.95 -23.76
N THR A 98 -0.85 -5.30 -23.88
CA THR A 98 -0.97 -3.85 -24.07
C THR A 98 -0.30 -3.09 -22.93
N LYS A 99 -0.54 -3.50 -21.68
CA LYS A 99 0.06 -2.91 -20.47
C LYS A 99 1.56 -3.14 -20.40
N PHE A 100 2.04 -4.36 -20.70
CA PHE A 100 3.47 -4.66 -20.75
C PHE A 100 4.20 -3.79 -21.78
N VAL A 101 3.74 -3.81 -23.03
CA VAL A 101 4.33 -3.05 -24.15
C VAL A 101 4.27 -1.55 -23.89
N THR A 102 3.14 -1.03 -23.40
CA THR A 102 2.96 0.39 -23.07
C THR A 102 3.88 0.87 -21.94
N ALA A 103 4.18 0.02 -20.95
CA ALA A 103 5.11 0.38 -19.88
C ALA A 103 6.57 0.30 -20.33
N VAL A 104 6.95 -0.79 -21.00
CA VAL A 104 8.33 -1.07 -21.43
C VAL A 104 8.78 -0.12 -22.54
N ASN A 105 7.92 0.23 -23.51
CA ASN A 105 8.26 1.15 -24.61
C ASN A 105 8.48 2.63 -24.22
N LYS A 106 8.30 2.98 -22.94
CA LYS A 106 8.72 4.26 -22.38
C LYS A 106 10.23 4.29 -22.17
N ILE A 107 10.80 3.19 -21.69
CA ILE A 107 12.21 3.07 -21.31
C ILE A 107 13.08 2.39 -22.36
N LEU A 108 12.49 1.78 -23.40
CA LEU A 108 13.24 1.31 -24.57
C LEU A 108 13.62 2.47 -25.53
N PRO A 109 14.75 2.36 -26.26
CA PRO A 109 15.08 3.22 -27.40
C PRO A 109 13.97 3.21 -28.46
N ALA A 110 13.80 4.32 -29.18
CA ALA A 110 12.69 4.50 -30.12
C ALA A 110 12.70 3.48 -31.28
N ASP A 111 13.88 3.05 -31.71
CA ASP A 111 14.16 2.05 -32.75
C ASP A 111 14.15 0.60 -32.23
N LYS A 112 13.89 0.40 -30.93
CA LYS A 112 13.86 -0.90 -30.24
C LYS A 112 12.53 -1.19 -29.56
N ARG A 113 11.50 -0.40 -29.83
CA ARG A 113 10.14 -0.57 -29.28
C ARG A 113 9.50 -1.88 -29.75
N LEU A 114 8.89 -2.58 -28.81
CA LEU A 114 8.12 -3.81 -29.05
C LEU A 114 6.71 -3.49 -29.56
N LYS A 115 6.08 -4.45 -30.23
CA LYS A 115 4.68 -4.41 -30.67
C LYS A 115 3.91 -5.55 -30.01
N GLU A 116 2.63 -5.34 -29.70
CA GLU A 116 1.79 -6.39 -29.08
C GLU A 116 1.69 -7.65 -29.96
N SER A 117 1.69 -7.47 -31.29
CA SER A 117 1.72 -8.55 -32.29
C SER A 117 2.98 -9.43 -32.23
N GLU A 118 4.08 -8.94 -31.67
CA GLU A 118 5.33 -9.71 -31.53
C GLU A 118 5.25 -10.72 -30.38
N LEU A 119 4.32 -10.53 -29.44
CA LEU A 119 4.19 -11.30 -28.20
C LEU A 119 3.11 -12.41 -28.25
N ILE A 120 2.45 -12.62 -29.39
CA ILE A 120 1.37 -13.62 -29.55
C ILE A 120 1.84 -15.05 -29.15
N ASN A 121 3.08 -15.39 -29.48
CA ASN A 121 3.69 -16.69 -29.21
C ASN A 121 4.44 -16.78 -27.87
N LEU A 122 4.39 -15.73 -27.05
CA LEU A 122 5.03 -15.70 -25.73
C LEU A 122 4.40 -16.73 -24.79
N ASP A 123 5.25 -17.39 -24.01
CA ASP A 123 4.86 -18.31 -22.92
C ASP A 123 5.02 -17.63 -21.55
N ASN A 124 6.22 -17.10 -21.27
CA ASN A 124 6.57 -16.55 -19.97
C ASN A 124 7.47 -15.29 -20.05
N VAL A 125 7.40 -14.47 -18.99
CA VAL A 125 8.20 -13.25 -18.78
C VAL A 125 8.84 -13.28 -17.39
N VAL A 126 10.08 -13.74 -17.30
CA VAL A 126 10.83 -13.75 -16.03
C VAL A 126 11.47 -12.38 -15.81
N ILE A 127 11.06 -11.69 -14.74
CA ILE A 127 11.70 -10.45 -14.27
C ILE A 127 12.80 -10.81 -13.28
N SER A 128 14.00 -10.28 -13.49
CA SER A 128 15.15 -10.43 -12.60
C SER A 128 15.88 -9.10 -12.41
N MET A 129 16.64 -9.00 -11.31
CA MET A 129 17.65 -7.97 -11.09
C MET A 129 19.03 -8.63 -11.29
N SER A 130 20.02 -7.89 -11.79
CA SER A 130 21.27 -8.48 -12.29
C SER A 130 22.06 -9.33 -11.28
N SER A 131 22.77 -10.32 -11.82
CA SER A 131 23.75 -11.15 -11.11
C SER A 131 24.75 -10.32 -10.31
N GLY A 132 24.70 -10.44 -8.99
CA GLY A 132 25.60 -9.75 -8.05
C GLY A 132 25.16 -9.90 -6.61
N SER A 133 23.86 -9.72 -6.32
CA SER A 133 23.26 -10.16 -5.06
C SER A 133 22.56 -11.50 -5.25
N GLN A 134 23.14 -12.58 -4.73
CA GLN A 134 22.43 -13.88 -4.59
C GLN A 134 21.18 -13.77 -3.72
N ASP A 135 21.15 -12.77 -2.83
CA ASP A 135 20.06 -12.56 -1.89
C ASP A 135 19.04 -11.52 -2.40
N ILE A 136 17.91 -12.00 -2.93
CA ILE A 136 16.74 -11.20 -3.31
C ILE A 136 15.94 -10.68 -2.10
N LEU A 137 16.29 -11.10 -0.88
CA LEU A 137 15.77 -10.59 0.39
C LEU A 137 16.51 -9.33 0.84
N THR A 138 17.64 -8.97 0.20
CA THR A 138 18.31 -7.68 0.44
C THR A 138 17.41 -6.50 0.10
N ASP A 139 17.60 -5.43 0.87
CA ASP A 139 16.91 -4.16 0.68
C ASP A 139 17.41 -3.47 -0.60
N LEU A 140 16.49 -2.98 -1.42
CA LEU A 140 16.79 -2.13 -2.57
C LEU A 140 17.08 -0.69 -2.14
N VAL A 141 16.33 -0.18 -1.17
CA VAL A 141 16.61 1.08 -0.46
C VAL A 141 16.31 0.93 1.04
N PRO A 142 17.09 1.60 1.91
CA PRO A 142 16.82 1.63 3.35
C PRO A 142 15.59 2.48 3.70
N ASP A 143 15.30 3.52 2.91
CA ASP A 143 14.11 4.36 3.08
C ASP A 143 13.54 4.85 1.73
N SER A 144 12.28 4.49 1.46
CA SER A 144 11.49 4.92 0.30
C SER A 144 10.82 6.29 0.44
N LYS A 145 11.05 7.02 1.56
CA LYS A 145 10.71 8.44 1.70
C LYS A 145 11.70 9.32 0.93
N GLN A 146 13.00 9.11 1.13
CA GLN A 146 14.06 9.95 0.56
C GLN A 146 14.30 9.67 -0.93
N LEU A 147 14.16 8.40 -1.35
CA LEU A 147 14.34 7.95 -2.72
C LEU A 147 13.03 7.34 -3.28
N PRO A 148 12.04 8.17 -3.66
CA PRO A 148 10.77 7.71 -4.23
C PRO A 148 10.90 7.24 -5.69
N VAL A 149 12.03 7.53 -6.34
CA VAL A 149 12.48 6.96 -7.61
C VAL A 149 13.88 6.41 -7.38
N VAL A 150 14.13 5.18 -7.82
CA VAL A 150 15.39 4.46 -7.63
C VAL A 150 15.92 3.96 -8.97
N ASP A 151 17.23 4.05 -9.17
CA ASP A 151 17.90 3.45 -10.33
C ASP A 151 18.07 1.94 -10.09
N LEU A 152 17.74 1.13 -11.08
CA LEU A 152 17.67 -0.33 -10.96
C LEU A 152 18.14 -1.03 -12.24
N GLN A 153 19.13 -1.92 -12.12
CA GLN A 153 19.49 -2.85 -13.19
C GLN A 153 18.45 -3.98 -13.24
N VAL A 154 17.67 -4.03 -14.31
CA VAL A 154 16.65 -5.06 -14.55
C VAL A 154 16.99 -5.90 -15.78
N ARG A 155 16.52 -7.15 -15.77
CA ARG A 155 16.52 -8.04 -16.93
C ARG A 155 15.17 -8.76 -17.03
N PHE A 156 14.51 -8.59 -18.16
CA PHE A 156 13.33 -9.35 -18.56
C PHE A 156 13.77 -10.43 -19.54
N ALA A 157 13.48 -11.69 -19.24
CA ALA A 157 13.63 -12.80 -20.19
C ALA A 157 12.25 -13.22 -20.68
N LEU A 158 12.00 -13.06 -21.98
CA LEU A 158 10.77 -13.39 -22.66
C LEU A 158 11.00 -14.68 -23.46
N THR A 159 10.25 -15.74 -23.17
CA THR A 159 10.46 -17.06 -23.78
C THR A 159 9.25 -17.45 -24.62
N ALA A 160 9.49 -17.96 -25.84
CA ALA A 160 8.44 -18.42 -26.73
C ALA A 160 7.82 -19.75 -26.26
N LYS A 161 6.59 -20.03 -26.69
CA LYS A 161 5.97 -21.36 -26.57
C LYS A 161 6.81 -22.38 -27.35
N SER A 162 6.90 -23.60 -26.82
CA SER A 162 7.70 -24.69 -27.43
C SER A 162 7.39 -24.86 -28.92
N GLY A 163 8.43 -24.87 -29.77
CA GLY A 163 8.31 -24.96 -31.23
C GLY A 163 7.80 -23.69 -31.93
N THR A 164 7.84 -22.52 -31.27
CA THR A 164 7.41 -21.23 -31.84
C THR A 164 8.45 -20.11 -31.62
N THR A 165 8.23 -18.97 -32.26
CA THR A 165 9.11 -17.79 -32.20
C THR A 165 8.36 -16.51 -31.80
N ILE A 166 9.07 -15.59 -31.14
CA ILE A 166 8.65 -14.24 -30.77
C ILE A 166 9.19 -13.24 -31.80
N GLY A 167 8.34 -12.27 -32.15
CA GLY A 167 8.69 -11.09 -32.93
C GLY A 167 9.14 -11.30 -34.37
N GLU A 168 9.36 -10.18 -35.06
CA GLU A 168 9.77 -10.13 -36.48
C GLU A 168 11.16 -10.76 -36.73
N GLN A 169 11.93 -10.98 -35.67
CA GLN A 169 13.27 -11.56 -35.67
C GLN A 169 13.28 -13.10 -35.64
N ASN A 170 12.12 -13.75 -35.45
CA ASN A 170 11.98 -15.21 -35.35
C ASN A 170 12.90 -15.87 -34.29
N ILE A 171 12.89 -15.32 -33.09
CA ILE A 171 13.72 -15.77 -31.94
C ILE A 171 12.88 -16.56 -30.94
N ASN A 172 13.45 -17.60 -30.33
CA ASN A 172 12.79 -18.35 -29.25
C ASN A 172 13.01 -17.73 -27.85
N GLN A 173 14.00 -16.83 -27.70
CA GLN A 173 14.17 -16.02 -26.49
C GLN A 173 14.57 -14.57 -26.82
N LEU A 174 13.89 -13.61 -26.19
CA LEU A 174 14.20 -12.18 -26.22
C LEU A 174 14.60 -11.73 -24.81
N VAL A 175 15.70 -10.99 -24.69
CA VAL A 175 16.19 -10.44 -23.42
C VAL A 175 16.16 -8.92 -23.49
N LEU A 176 15.47 -8.29 -22.53
CA LEU A 176 15.49 -6.83 -22.33
C LEU A 176 16.32 -6.53 -21.08
N GLU A 177 17.47 -5.87 -21.18
CA GLU A 177 18.33 -5.64 -20.02
C GLU A 177 19.01 -4.26 -19.97
N GLY A 178 19.26 -3.77 -18.75
CA GLY A 178 19.92 -2.47 -18.53
C GLY A 178 19.43 -1.77 -17.26
N MET A 179 19.98 -0.58 -17.03
CA MET A 179 19.55 0.32 -15.96
C MET A 179 18.23 0.99 -16.37
N THR A 180 17.28 1.03 -15.44
CA THR A 180 16.05 1.82 -15.56
C THR A 180 15.73 2.54 -14.25
N LYS A 181 14.71 3.40 -14.26
CA LYS A 181 14.17 4.04 -13.05
C LYS A 181 12.88 3.35 -12.64
N VAL A 182 12.79 3.01 -11.36
CA VAL A 182 11.58 2.48 -10.73
C VAL A 182 11.06 3.48 -9.72
N LYS A 183 9.80 3.89 -9.88
CA LYS A 183 9.06 4.72 -8.94
C LYS A 183 8.40 3.82 -7.89
N LEU A 184 8.74 4.05 -6.63
CA LEU A 184 8.19 3.33 -5.48
C LEU A 184 6.94 4.07 -4.98
N THR A 185 5.74 3.56 -5.28
CA THR A 185 4.48 4.14 -4.79
C THR A 185 3.97 3.38 -3.57
N ASP A 186 4.21 3.96 -2.41
CA ASP A 186 3.65 3.53 -1.12
C ASP A 186 2.15 3.85 -1.02
N TYR A 187 1.37 2.83 -0.67
CA TYR A 187 -0.09 2.80 -0.61
C TYR A 187 -0.66 3.27 0.74
N ARG A 188 0.19 3.48 1.75
CA ARG A 188 -0.20 3.99 3.08
C ARG A 188 -0.10 5.52 3.16
N ARG A 189 -0.08 6.21 2.02
CA ARG A 189 -0.17 7.68 1.93
C ARG A 189 -1.62 8.10 1.77
N VAL A 190 -1.96 9.27 2.29
CA VAL A 190 -3.21 9.96 1.99
C VAL A 190 -2.88 11.37 1.54
N ASN A 191 -3.28 11.73 0.32
CA ASN A 191 -3.04 13.08 -0.20
C ASN A 191 -4.04 14.07 0.41
N GLN A 192 -3.57 14.86 1.38
CA GLN A 192 -4.39 15.86 2.08
C GLN A 192 -4.94 16.95 1.14
N SER A 193 -4.28 17.21 0.00
CA SER A 193 -4.76 18.17 -1.00
C SER A 193 -6.01 17.70 -1.77
N THR A 194 -6.52 16.49 -1.48
CA THR A 194 -7.77 15.97 -2.06
C THR A 194 -8.95 16.06 -1.09
N ILE A 195 -8.74 16.58 0.12
CA ILE A 195 -9.67 16.53 1.25
C ILE A 195 -10.03 17.95 1.68
N MET A 196 -11.31 18.19 1.97
CA MET A 196 -11.83 19.46 2.49
C MET A 196 -12.86 19.20 3.58
N THR A 197 -12.98 20.09 4.56
CA THR A 197 -14.03 20.01 5.59
C THR A 197 -15.43 20.06 4.97
N THR A 198 -16.34 19.23 5.49
CA THR A 198 -17.75 19.22 5.11
C THR A 198 -18.45 20.53 5.45
N LYS A 199 -19.43 20.94 4.62
CA LYS A 199 -20.39 22.00 4.98
C LYS A 199 -21.68 21.45 5.59
N THR A 200 -21.87 20.13 5.57
CA THR A 200 -23.08 19.45 6.07
C THR A 200 -22.84 18.98 7.49
N PRO A 201 -23.63 19.42 8.50
CA PRO A 201 -23.40 19.04 9.88
C PRO A 201 -23.45 17.53 10.14
N VAL A 202 -22.37 16.98 10.67
CA VAL A 202 -22.25 15.56 11.04
C VAL A 202 -23.10 15.29 12.28
N ARG A 203 -23.92 14.24 12.24
CA ARG A 203 -24.78 13.84 13.38
C ARG A 203 -24.15 12.70 14.17
N ILE A 204 -23.71 13.00 15.37
CA ILE A 204 -23.25 12.02 16.36
C ILE A 204 -24.40 11.79 17.36
N THR A 205 -24.68 10.53 17.67
CA THR A 205 -25.67 10.16 18.70
C THR A 205 -24.99 9.42 19.84
N VAL A 206 -25.09 9.97 21.04
CA VAL A 206 -24.56 9.40 22.29
C VAL A 206 -25.69 8.87 23.18
N LYS A 207 -25.37 7.88 24.01
CA LYS A 207 -26.32 7.34 24.99
C LYS A 207 -26.34 8.21 26.24
N GLY A 208 -27.53 8.55 26.72
CA GLY A 208 -27.74 9.28 27.97
C GLY A 208 -28.90 10.26 27.91
N ASN A 209 -29.12 10.97 29.03
CA ASN A 209 -29.93 12.18 29.03
C ASN A 209 -29.11 13.34 28.43
N LYS A 210 -29.76 14.23 27.68
CA LYS A 210 -29.17 15.53 27.33
C LYS A 210 -28.99 16.34 28.62
N PRO A 211 -27.81 16.95 28.87
CA PRO A 211 -27.67 17.99 29.89
C PRO A 211 -28.62 19.17 29.63
N GLU A 212 -28.87 19.98 30.65
CA GLU A 212 -29.57 21.27 30.50
C GLU A 212 -28.57 22.35 30.06
N HIS A 213 -27.43 22.41 30.74
CA HIS A 213 -26.27 23.24 30.41
C HIS A 213 -25.06 22.34 30.14
N VAL A 214 -24.17 22.80 29.25
CA VAL A 214 -22.93 22.09 28.90
C VAL A 214 -21.85 23.11 28.53
N THR A 215 -20.60 22.83 28.87
CA THR A 215 -19.44 23.64 28.46
C THR A 215 -18.80 23.09 27.19
N GLU A 216 -17.92 23.88 26.58
CA GLU A 216 -17.20 23.49 25.37
C GLU A 216 -16.27 22.28 25.67
N ASP A 217 -15.53 22.34 26.78
CA ASP A 217 -14.71 21.22 27.29
C ASP A 217 -15.52 19.94 27.51
N ALA A 218 -16.76 20.05 28.02
CA ALA A 218 -17.61 18.89 28.27
C ALA A 218 -18.10 18.24 26.96
N LEU A 219 -18.29 19.01 25.89
CA LEU A 219 -18.59 18.45 24.56
C LEU A 219 -17.33 17.90 23.89
N VAL A 220 -16.17 18.53 24.07
CA VAL A 220 -14.86 18.05 23.58
C VAL A 220 -14.52 16.69 24.19
N ASN A 221 -14.63 16.56 25.52
CA ASN A 221 -14.38 15.30 26.23
C ASN A 221 -15.35 14.21 25.77
N LEU A 222 -16.65 14.53 25.65
CA LEU A 222 -17.67 13.60 25.15
C LEU A 222 -17.41 13.14 23.70
N LEU A 223 -16.86 14.00 22.84
CA LEU A 223 -16.40 13.61 21.49
C LEU A 223 -15.12 12.77 21.55
N GLY A 224 -14.21 13.06 22.48
CA GLY A 224 -13.04 12.23 22.79
C GLY A 224 -13.45 10.81 23.17
N ASP A 225 -14.29 10.66 24.20
CA ASP A 225 -14.83 9.37 24.67
C ASP A 225 -15.60 8.63 23.56
N TYR A 226 -16.34 9.37 22.72
CA TYR A 226 -17.06 8.79 21.58
C TYR A 226 -16.14 8.28 20.47
N PHE A 227 -14.88 8.73 20.41
CA PHE A 227 -13.89 8.30 19.41
C PHE A 227 -12.65 7.62 20.00
N ASP A 228 -12.63 7.34 21.30
CA ASP A 228 -11.55 6.61 21.95
C ASP A 228 -11.49 5.18 21.43
N ILE A 229 -10.37 4.83 20.79
CA ILE A 229 -10.12 3.45 20.34
C ILE A 229 -9.64 2.57 21.50
N THR A 230 -9.14 3.12 22.61
CA THR A 230 -8.49 2.32 23.65
C THR A 230 -9.50 1.51 24.47
N ALA A 231 -10.71 2.04 24.73
CA ALA A 231 -11.74 1.38 25.51
C ALA A 231 -12.05 -0.06 25.02
N PRO A 232 -12.12 -1.08 25.92
CA PRO A 232 -12.31 -2.50 25.56
C PRO A 232 -13.53 -2.83 24.68
N SER A 233 -14.53 -1.94 24.63
CA SER A 233 -15.70 -2.14 23.75
C SER A 233 -15.39 -2.06 22.25
N PHE A 234 -14.15 -1.70 21.87
CA PHE A 234 -13.68 -1.55 20.48
C PHE A 234 -12.76 -2.68 20.01
N ALA A 235 -12.62 -3.75 20.79
CA ALA A 235 -11.85 -4.93 20.42
C ALA A 235 -12.29 -5.53 19.07
N THR A 236 -11.35 -5.62 18.12
CA THR A 236 -11.54 -6.36 16.87
C THR A 236 -10.38 -7.33 16.67
N THR A 237 -10.58 -8.35 15.85
CA THR A 237 -9.54 -9.32 15.49
C THR A 237 -8.63 -8.84 14.36
N LEU A 238 -8.78 -7.58 13.91
CA LEU A 238 -8.27 -7.10 12.61
C LEU A 238 -7.55 -5.74 12.64
N PHE A 239 -7.31 -5.14 13.81
CA PHE A 239 -6.57 -3.88 13.88
C PHE A 239 -5.10 -4.06 13.43
N PRO A 240 -4.55 -3.18 12.56
CA PRO A 240 -3.14 -3.22 12.18
C PRO A 240 -2.23 -3.07 13.41
N ILE A 241 -1.14 -3.84 13.42
CA ILE A 241 -0.48 -4.24 14.67
C ILE A 241 0.56 -3.22 15.17
N TRP A 242 0.91 -2.21 14.36
CA TRP A 242 1.74 -1.09 14.82
C TRP A 242 0.99 -0.01 15.61
N ASN A 243 0.66 -0.39 16.84
CA ASN A 243 0.44 0.49 17.99
C ASN A 243 1.70 0.50 18.88
N ILE A 244 2.89 0.70 18.30
CA ILE A 244 4.19 0.76 19.00
C ILE A 244 4.92 2.04 18.57
N ASP A 245 5.48 2.78 19.53
CA ASP A 245 6.34 3.94 19.27
C ASP A 245 7.70 3.47 18.73
N PRO A 246 8.15 3.96 17.56
CA PRO A 246 9.46 3.59 16.99
C PRO A 246 10.67 4.06 17.80
N VAL A 247 10.50 5.01 18.74
CA VAL A 247 11.62 5.57 19.52
C VAL A 247 11.89 4.75 20.79
N SER A 248 10.84 4.46 21.57
CA SER A 248 10.94 3.64 22.80
C SER A 248 10.74 2.14 22.57
N ASN A 249 10.22 1.74 21.41
CA ASN A 249 9.77 0.38 21.10
C ASN A 249 8.73 -0.16 22.12
N GLN A 250 7.95 0.73 22.75
CA GLN A 250 6.84 0.40 23.65
C GLN A 250 5.47 0.65 22.99
N PRO A 251 4.38 0.00 23.44
CA PRO A 251 3.05 0.27 22.93
C PRO A 251 2.63 1.74 23.17
N VAL A 252 2.01 2.39 22.18
CA VAL A 252 1.55 3.79 22.34
C VAL A 252 0.26 3.86 23.16
N PHE A 253 -0.60 2.85 23.01
CA PHE A 253 -1.77 2.63 23.86
C PHE A 253 -1.77 1.20 24.40
N ILE A 254 -2.02 1.09 25.70
CA ILE A 254 -2.18 -0.17 26.42
C ILE A 254 -3.63 -0.22 26.90
N ASP A 255 -4.30 -1.37 26.80
CA ASP A 255 -5.60 -1.56 27.45
C ASP A 255 -5.37 -1.65 28.97
N GLU A 256 -5.84 -0.65 29.70
CA GLU A 256 -5.70 -0.53 31.15
C GLU A 256 -6.28 -1.75 31.91
N THR A 257 -7.19 -2.50 31.27
CA THR A 257 -7.83 -3.71 31.83
C THR A 257 -6.92 -4.95 31.77
N THR A 258 -6.05 -5.04 30.76
CA THR A 258 -5.29 -6.27 30.45
C THR A 258 -3.78 -6.09 30.45
N GLY A 259 -3.27 -4.86 30.33
CA GLY A 259 -1.84 -4.59 30.14
C GLY A 259 -1.32 -4.88 28.72
N GLU A 260 -2.18 -5.32 27.80
CA GLU A 260 -1.83 -5.66 26.43
C GLU A 260 -1.85 -4.44 25.48
N PRO A 261 -1.09 -4.46 24.37
CA PRO A 261 -1.20 -3.45 23.32
C PRO A 261 -2.62 -3.41 22.72
N VAL A 262 -3.23 -2.23 22.64
CA VAL A 262 -4.57 -2.03 22.07
C VAL A 262 -4.61 -2.50 20.62
N LYS A 263 -5.59 -3.37 20.30
CA LYS A 263 -5.86 -3.98 18.98
C LYS A 263 -7.27 -3.61 18.49
N HIS A 264 -7.66 -2.35 18.63
CA HIS A 264 -9.06 -1.91 18.58
C HIS A 264 -9.28 -0.88 17.47
N SER A 265 -10.38 -1.00 16.71
CA SER A 265 -10.77 -0.03 15.68
C SER A 265 -12.05 0.72 16.06
N LEU A 266 -12.25 1.89 15.45
CA LEU A 266 -13.57 2.52 15.40
C LEU A 266 -14.61 1.54 14.82
N LYS A 267 -15.83 1.57 15.35
CA LYS A 267 -16.99 0.82 14.82
C LYS A 267 -17.52 1.52 13.58
N ASN A 268 -18.23 0.79 12.72
CA ASN A 268 -18.75 1.29 11.45
C ASN A 268 -19.48 2.64 11.55
N TYR A 269 -20.29 2.87 12.60
CA TYR A 269 -21.00 4.14 12.78
C TYR A 269 -20.08 5.33 13.16
N GLN A 270 -18.93 5.09 13.82
CA GLN A 270 -17.90 6.10 14.05
C GLN A 270 -17.08 6.34 12.78
N ILE A 271 -16.78 5.29 12.02
CA ILE A 271 -16.14 5.39 10.69
C ILE A 271 -17.04 6.21 9.75
N ASP A 272 -18.35 5.97 9.77
CA ASP A 272 -19.35 6.74 9.04
C ASP A 272 -19.36 8.20 9.50
N ALA A 273 -19.41 8.46 10.80
CA ALA A 273 -19.39 9.81 11.36
C ALA A 273 -18.11 10.58 10.98
N LEU A 274 -16.92 9.98 11.14
CA LEU A 274 -15.65 10.59 10.74
C LEU A 274 -15.62 10.85 9.22
N SER A 275 -16.03 9.87 8.41
CA SER A 275 -16.11 10.05 6.95
C SER A 275 -17.06 11.18 6.53
N GLY A 276 -18.06 11.50 7.35
CA GLY A 276 -18.97 12.62 7.11
C GLY A 276 -18.35 13.99 7.40
N MET A 277 -17.23 14.07 8.14
CA MET A 277 -16.58 15.33 8.52
C MET A 277 -15.85 16.03 7.36
N TYR A 278 -15.61 15.32 6.26
CA TYR A 278 -14.87 15.80 5.11
C TYR A 278 -15.45 15.30 3.78
N THR A 279 -15.12 16.00 2.70
CA THR A 279 -15.44 15.63 1.33
C THR A 279 -14.19 15.64 0.47
N GLY A 280 -14.29 15.14 -0.77
CA GLY A 280 -13.30 15.42 -1.81
C GLY A 280 -13.20 16.92 -2.14
N SER A 281 -12.10 17.32 -2.77
CA SER A 281 -11.85 18.70 -3.22
C SER A 281 -12.72 19.14 -4.40
N ASP A 282 -13.44 18.22 -5.04
CA ASP A 282 -14.53 18.48 -5.99
C ASP A 282 -15.90 18.67 -5.29
N GLY A 283 -15.93 18.60 -3.96
CA GLY A 283 -17.13 18.62 -3.13
C GLY A 283 -17.88 17.28 -3.08
N ARG A 284 -17.27 16.17 -3.51
CA ARG A 284 -17.92 14.84 -3.62
C ARG A 284 -17.09 13.74 -2.95
N GLY A 285 -17.74 12.68 -2.51
CA GLY A 285 -17.07 11.52 -1.91
C GLY A 285 -16.16 11.90 -0.73
N TYR A 286 -15.03 11.22 -0.60
CA TYR A 286 -14.13 11.29 0.57
C TYR A 286 -12.68 11.64 0.20
N GLY A 287 -12.43 12.17 -1.00
CA GLY A 287 -11.07 12.35 -1.54
C GLY A 287 -10.28 11.04 -1.55
N ASP A 288 -8.97 11.13 -1.30
CA ASP A 288 -8.07 9.97 -1.17
C ASP A 288 -8.26 9.21 0.17
N PHE A 289 -9.19 9.61 1.04
CA PHE A 289 -9.40 9.02 2.37
C PHE A 289 -10.78 8.37 2.55
N GLY A 290 -11.08 7.33 1.76
CA GLY A 290 -12.33 6.55 1.92
C GLY A 290 -12.39 5.76 3.25
N LYS A 291 -13.60 5.32 3.63
CA LYS A 291 -13.89 4.57 4.88
C LYS A 291 -12.94 3.38 5.16
N ALA A 292 -12.59 2.61 4.13
CA ALA A 292 -11.66 1.47 4.25
C ALA A 292 -10.19 1.89 4.51
N ARG A 293 -9.86 3.19 4.43
CA ARG A 293 -8.60 3.75 4.96
C ARG A 293 -8.78 4.24 6.40
N ILE A 294 -9.90 4.87 6.76
CA ILE A 294 -10.20 5.23 8.17
C ILE A 294 -10.00 4.02 9.08
N GLU A 295 -10.65 2.90 8.74
CA GLU A 295 -10.60 1.59 9.42
C GLU A 295 -9.16 1.12 9.73
N ARG A 296 -8.18 1.52 8.93
CA ARG A 296 -6.82 0.96 8.88
C ARG A 296 -5.72 1.97 9.14
N ALA A 297 -6.04 3.25 9.32
CA ALA A 297 -5.07 4.33 9.36
C ALA A 297 -5.20 5.22 10.59
N VAL A 298 -6.39 5.41 11.17
CA VAL A 298 -6.57 6.33 12.31
C VAL A 298 -5.99 5.73 13.59
N GLN A 299 -5.06 6.46 14.20
CA GLN A 299 -4.51 6.17 15.54
C GLN A 299 -5.27 6.90 16.63
N LYS A 300 -5.61 8.18 16.41
CA LYS A 300 -6.28 9.02 17.41
C LYS A 300 -7.06 10.14 16.72
N LEU A 301 -8.15 10.54 17.35
CA LEU A 301 -8.86 11.78 17.06
C LEU A 301 -8.72 12.73 18.24
N ARG A 302 -8.64 14.04 17.94
CA ARG A 302 -8.73 15.11 18.93
C ARG A 302 -9.67 16.17 18.41
N PHE A 303 -10.41 16.79 19.31
CA PHE A 303 -11.37 17.85 19.02
C PHE A 303 -10.97 19.09 19.80
N SER A 304 -11.00 20.26 19.17
CA SER A 304 -10.94 21.55 19.86
C SER A 304 -12.07 22.45 19.35
N PRO A 305 -12.59 23.38 20.17
CA PRO A 305 -13.50 24.44 19.70
C PRO A 305 -12.88 25.19 18.51
N SER A 306 -13.60 25.29 17.39
CA SER A 306 -13.19 26.21 16.33
C SER A 306 -13.37 27.66 16.82
N PRO A 307 -12.42 28.58 16.54
CA PRO A 307 -12.52 29.98 16.95
C PRO A 307 -13.85 30.64 16.56
N ASP A 308 -14.34 31.54 17.42
CA ASP A 308 -15.58 32.31 17.29
C ASP A 308 -16.92 31.51 17.23
N HIS A 309 -16.88 30.17 17.20
CA HIS A 309 -18.08 29.32 17.16
C HIS A 309 -18.59 28.95 18.55
N LYS A 310 -19.81 29.39 18.87
CA LYS A 310 -20.48 29.10 20.15
C LYS A 310 -21.41 27.89 20.08
N ILE A 311 -21.58 27.20 21.21
CA ILE A 311 -22.57 26.13 21.38
C ILE A 311 -23.99 26.65 21.07
N ARG A 312 -24.70 25.95 20.19
CA ARG A 312 -26.11 26.21 19.87
C ARG A 312 -26.98 25.03 20.28
N THR A 313 -28.05 25.28 21.02
CA THR A 313 -29.06 24.25 21.31
C THR A 313 -29.98 24.07 20.09
N ILE A 314 -30.16 22.84 19.63
CA ILE A 314 -31.08 22.47 18.55
C ILE A 314 -31.97 21.31 19.03
N GLY A 315 -33.08 21.65 19.69
CA GLY A 315 -33.96 20.66 20.32
C GLY A 315 -33.24 19.79 21.34
N ASN A 316 -33.34 18.46 21.19
CA ASN A 316 -32.64 17.48 22.05
C ASN A 316 -31.17 17.25 21.64
N SER A 317 -30.49 18.29 21.12
CA SER A 317 -29.11 18.22 20.63
C SER A 317 -28.37 19.54 20.90
N TYR A 318 -27.04 19.48 20.86
CA TYR A 318 -26.16 20.64 20.77
C TYR A 318 -25.45 20.64 19.41
N MET A 319 -25.18 21.82 18.86
CA MET A 319 -24.40 22.01 17.64
C MET A 319 -23.26 23.00 17.90
N MET A 320 -22.07 22.65 17.46
CA MET A 320 -20.88 23.49 17.52
C MET A 320 -19.96 23.11 16.34
N ASN A 321 -18.99 23.97 16.03
CA ASN A 321 -17.97 23.68 15.03
C ASN A 321 -16.65 23.38 15.74
N TYR A 322 -15.93 22.36 15.27
CA TYR A 322 -14.70 21.86 15.89
C TYR A 322 -13.58 21.75 14.87
N ASP A 323 -12.37 22.03 15.32
CA ASP A 323 -11.17 21.66 14.58
C ASP A 323 -10.81 20.22 15.00
N VAL A 324 -10.71 19.33 14.03
CA VAL A 324 -10.61 17.87 14.26
C VAL A 324 -9.27 17.37 13.76
N THR A 325 -8.34 17.14 14.68
CA THR A 325 -7.02 16.57 14.38
C THR A 325 -7.11 15.05 14.31
N ILE A 326 -6.75 14.50 13.15
CA ILE A 326 -6.70 13.06 12.86
C ILE A 326 -5.23 12.62 12.86
N THR A 327 -4.82 11.93 13.92
CA THR A 327 -3.51 11.26 13.99
C THR A 327 -3.59 9.92 13.27
N PHE A 328 -2.64 9.67 12.35
CA PHE A 328 -2.45 8.37 11.71
C PHE A 328 -1.52 7.44 12.50
N ILE A 329 -1.74 6.13 12.39
CA ILE A 329 -0.80 5.12 12.89
C ILE A 329 0.52 5.25 12.12
N GLN A 330 1.62 5.12 12.85
CA GLN A 330 2.99 5.60 12.53
C GLN A 330 3.57 5.22 11.14
N HIS A 331 2.98 4.24 10.45
CA HIS A 331 3.40 3.83 9.10
C HIS A 331 2.57 4.43 7.94
N TRP A 332 1.42 5.05 8.23
CA TRP A 332 0.69 5.89 7.26
C TRP A 332 1.27 7.31 7.24
N SER A 333 0.80 8.18 6.33
CA SER A 333 1.06 9.62 6.43
C SER A 333 0.08 10.47 5.65
N TRP A 334 -0.16 11.67 6.18
CA TRP A 334 -0.69 12.79 5.41
C TRP A 334 0.44 13.42 4.60
N ASN A 335 0.16 13.73 3.34
CA ASN A 335 1.10 14.41 2.43
C ASN A 335 0.34 15.43 1.59
N SER A 336 0.90 16.61 1.38
CA SER A 336 0.58 17.48 0.23
C SER A 336 1.51 17.16 -0.95
N ALA A 337 1.13 17.60 -2.15
CA ALA A 337 2.04 17.64 -3.30
C ALA A 337 2.80 18.99 -3.32
N PRO A 338 4.11 19.02 -3.69
CA PRO A 338 4.98 17.88 -3.96
C PRO A 338 5.27 17.06 -2.69
N TYR A 339 5.40 15.73 -2.85
CA TYR A 339 5.40 14.77 -1.74
C TYR A 339 6.74 14.69 -0.98
N THR A 340 7.21 15.82 -0.44
CA THR A 340 8.49 15.96 0.28
C THR A 340 8.39 15.66 1.77
N GLU A 341 7.25 15.97 2.40
CA GLU A 341 7.07 15.91 3.86
C GLU A 341 5.91 15.00 4.25
N ARG A 342 5.97 14.48 5.49
CA ARG A 342 4.92 13.67 6.13
C ARG A 342 4.46 14.37 7.40
N ALA A 343 3.16 14.58 7.53
CA ALA A 343 2.55 14.80 8.84
C ALA A 343 1.93 13.49 9.34
N ALA A 344 2.07 13.22 10.64
CA ALA A 344 1.31 12.16 11.32
C ALA A 344 -0.12 12.65 11.66
N ASP A 345 -0.26 13.95 11.91
CA ASP A 345 -1.52 14.63 12.19
C ASP A 345 -2.00 15.43 10.97
N PHE A 346 -3.32 15.50 10.77
CA PHE A 346 -3.97 16.44 9.85
C PHE A 346 -5.22 16.99 10.52
N THR A 347 -5.42 18.30 10.49
CA THR A 347 -6.58 18.96 11.10
C THR A 347 -7.60 19.33 10.03
N LEU A 348 -8.81 18.81 10.18
CA LEU A 348 -10.00 19.36 9.52
C LEU A 348 -10.46 20.58 10.32
N GLU A 349 -10.24 21.78 9.80
CA GLU A 349 -10.69 23.02 10.43
C GLU A 349 -12.20 23.21 10.25
N ASN A 350 -12.87 23.75 11.27
CA ASN A 350 -14.25 24.25 11.22
C ASN A 350 -15.32 23.20 10.85
N VAL A 351 -15.20 21.97 11.37
CA VAL A 351 -16.14 20.86 11.13
C VAL A 351 -17.45 21.09 11.90
N PRO A 352 -18.61 21.24 11.23
CA PRO A 352 -19.89 21.36 11.92
C PRO A 352 -20.37 20.00 12.46
N ILE A 353 -20.57 19.89 13.78
CA ILE A 353 -21.02 18.66 14.45
C ILE A 353 -22.28 18.93 15.28
N ILE A 354 -23.26 18.03 15.17
CA ILE A 354 -24.49 17.96 15.98
C ILE A 354 -24.42 16.73 16.88
N ILE A 355 -24.37 16.96 18.19
CA ILE A 355 -24.35 15.94 19.24
C ILE A 355 -25.77 15.75 19.76
N SER A 356 -26.34 14.58 19.48
CA SER A 356 -27.72 14.18 19.81
C SER A 356 -27.73 13.15 20.95
N PHE A 357 -28.70 13.23 21.86
CA PHE A 357 -28.76 12.34 23.03
C PHE A 357 -29.94 11.36 22.93
N LYS A 358 -29.70 10.08 23.20
CA LYS A 358 -30.71 9.03 23.23
C LYS A 358 -30.63 8.24 24.54
N LYS A 359 -31.76 8.06 25.23
CA LYS A 359 -31.87 7.23 26.44
C LYS A 359 -31.69 5.74 26.11
#